data_AF-A0A7U9NKJ2-F1
#
_entry.id   AF-A0A7U9NKJ2-F1
#
_cell.length_a   1.000
_cell.length_b   1.000
_cell.length_c   1.000
_cell.angle_alpha   90.00
_cell.angle_beta   90.00
_cell.angle_gamma   90.00
#
_symmetry.space_group_name_H-M   'P 1'
#
loop_
_entity.id
_entity.type
_entity.pdbx_description
1 polymer ?
#
loop_
_entity_poly.entity_id
_entity_poly.type
_entity_poly.pdbx_seq_one_letter_code
_entity_poly.pdbx_strand_id
1 'polypeptide(L)'
;MKLFSFGKEKKQEDFNFQIEDVFALKECGVVVAGRVTKGVLHQGQQAICVPQAGTSFLCIIERIEQPDPRYQGQYIHPKEARSDGPCGGHYALMIPGRNKSDFHSGDHLVPTGSVPLDEPPGMNPKP
;
A
#
# COMPACT_ATOMS: atom_id res chain seq x y z
N MET A 1 3.07 38.60 -15.33
CA MET A 1 2.45 37.97 -14.14
C MET A 1 2.30 36.48 -14.45
N LYS A 2 2.96 35.58 -13.69
CA LYS A 2 2.84 34.14 -13.89
C LYS A 2 1.67 33.62 -13.05
N LEU A 3 0.66 33.09 -13.72
CA LEU A 3 -0.51 32.46 -13.12
C LEU A 3 -0.12 31.03 -12.70
N PHE A 4 0.09 30.81 -11.41
CA PHE A 4 0.28 29.47 -10.87
C PHE A 4 -1.09 28.81 -10.75
N SER A 5 -1.39 27.92 -11.70
CA SER A 5 -2.53 27.02 -11.59
C SER A 5 -2.27 26.04 -10.45
N PHE A 6 -2.84 26.30 -9.28
CA PHE A 6 -2.97 25.31 -8.21
C PHE A 6 -3.85 24.17 -8.73
N GLY A 7 -3.21 23.11 -9.20
CA GLY A 7 -3.90 21.85 -9.48
C GLY A 7 -4.59 21.39 -8.20
N LYS A 8 -5.90 21.15 -8.27
CA LYS A 8 -6.65 20.54 -7.17
C LYS A 8 -5.96 19.21 -6.83
N GLU A 9 -5.31 19.12 -5.67
CA GLU A 9 -4.90 17.84 -5.12
C GLU A 9 -6.17 16.99 -5.02
N LYS A 10 -6.24 15.90 -5.80
CA LYS A 10 -7.33 14.94 -5.66
C LYS A 10 -7.23 14.41 -4.23
N LYS A 11 -8.27 14.65 -3.43
CA LYS A 11 -8.41 14.08 -2.10
C LYS A 11 -8.20 12.57 -2.23
N GLN A 12 -7.08 12.07 -1.71
CA GLN A 12 -6.76 10.65 -1.76
C GLN A 12 -7.91 9.90 -1.09
N GLU A 13 -8.42 8.86 -1.76
CA GLU A 13 -9.46 8.03 -1.18
C GLU A 13 -8.93 7.40 0.11
N ASP A 14 -9.74 7.49 1.16
CA ASP A 14 -9.39 6.96 2.47
C ASP A 14 -9.38 5.43 2.41
N PHE A 15 -8.40 4.79 3.07
CA PHE A 15 -8.35 3.33 3.19
C PHE A 15 -7.62 2.90 4.47
N ASN A 16 -7.84 1.64 4.85
CA ASN A 16 -7.00 0.97 5.82
C ASN A 16 -6.82 -0.49 5.37
N PHE A 17 -5.57 -0.91 5.21
CA PHE A 17 -5.22 -2.30 4.93
C PHE A 17 -4.45 -2.87 6.11
N GLN A 18 -5.00 -3.87 6.78
CA GLN A 18 -4.33 -4.59 7.86
C GLN A 18 -3.49 -5.71 7.27
N ILE A 19 -2.20 -5.73 7.59
CA ILE A 19 -1.27 -6.78 7.18
C ILE A 19 -1.49 -8.00 8.07
N GLU A 20 -1.64 -9.17 7.46
CA GLU A 20 -1.82 -10.45 8.15
C GLU A 20 -0.60 -11.37 7.98
N ASP A 21 0.08 -11.31 6.83
CA ASP A 21 1.31 -12.07 6.54
C ASP A 21 2.24 -11.32 5.56
N VAL A 22 3.52 -11.69 5.55
CA VAL A 22 4.58 -11.06 4.76
C VAL A 22 5.52 -12.09 4.14
N PHE A 23 5.68 -12.01 2.83
CA PHE A 23 6.57 -12.85 2.04
C PHE A 23 7.65 -12.02 1.35
N ALA A 24 8.90 -12.47 1.41
CA ALA A 24 9.97 -11.87 0.62
C ALA A 24 9.93 -12.44 -0.80
N LEU A 25 9.96 -11.58 -1.81
CA LEU A 25 10.28 -11.99 -3.17
C LEU A 25 11.75 -11.72 -3.41
N LYS A 26 12.50 -12.77 -3.76
CA LYS A 26 13.92 -12.65 -4.08
C LYS A 26 14.10 -11.59 -5.16
N GLU A 27 14.93 -10.59 -4.88
CA GLU A 27 15.32 -9.47 -5.78
C GLU A 27 14.21 -8.45 -6.12
N CYS A 28 12.94 -8.69 -5.79
CA CYS A 28 11.83 -7.83 -6.21
C CYS A 28 11.21 -6.99 -5.08
N GLY A 29 11.43 -7.34 -3.82
CA GLY A 29 10.84 -6.65 -2.66
C GLY A 29 10.00 -7.62 -1.81
N VAL A 30 8.83 -7.18 -1.37
CA VAL A 30 7.95 -7.99 -0.51
C VAL A 30 6.53 -8.04 -1.03
N VAL A 31 5.84 -9.12 -0.71
CA VAL A 31 4.38 -9.20 -0.78
C VAL A 31 3.83 -9.16 0.63
N VAL A 32 2.90 -8.24 0.89
CA VAL A 32 2.10 -8.25 2.12
C VAL A 32 0.72 -8.79 1.78
N ALA A 33 0.28 -9.82 2.51
CA ALA A 33 -1.06 -10.36 2.43
C ALA A 33 -1.87 -9.85 3.61
N GLY A 34 -3.15 -9.55 3.38
CA GLY A 34 -4.00 -9.01 4.41
C GLY A 34 -5.31 -8.51 3.86
N ARG A 35 -5.95 -7.61 4.61
CA ARG A 35 -7.35 -7.22 4.38
C ARG A 35 -7.54 -5.72 4.33
N VAL A 36 -8.28 -5.25 3.33
CA VAL A 36 -8.83 -3.89 3.33
C VAL A 36 -9.98 -3.83 4.33
N THR A 37 -9.79 -3.14 5.44
CA THR A 37 -10.82 -2.99 6.49
C THR A 37 -11.71 -1.77 6.27
N LYS A 38 -11.22 -0.80 5.48
CA LYS A 38 -11.95 0.43 5.13
C LYS A 38 -11.53 0.91 3.75
N GLY A 39 -12.49 1.41 2.98
CA GLY A 39 -12.23 2.19 1.77
C GLY A 39 -11.66 1.40 0.59
N VAL A 40 -10.86 2.08 -0.22
CA VAL A 40 -10.30 1.59 -1.49
C VAL A 40 -8.84 2.03 -1.64
N LEU A 41 -7.96 1.09 -1.99
CA LEU A 41 -6.59 1.38 -2.41
C LEU A 41 -6.38 1.00 -3.87
N HIS A 42 -5.49 1.70 -4.55
CA HIS A 42 -5.26 1.56 -5.98
C HIS A 42 -3.84 1.07 -6.29
N GLN A 43 -3.71 0.34 -7.39
CA GLN A 43 -2.40 -0.02 -7.92
C GLN A 43 -1.60 1.25 -8.28
N GLY A 44 -0.33 1.30 -7.89
CA GLY A 44 0.59 2.43 -8.06
C GLY A 44 0.47 3.50 -6.97
N GLN A 45 -0.45 3.34 -6.01
CA GLN A 45 -0.65 4.30 -4.93
C GLN A 45 0.49 4.27 -3.91
N GLN A 46 0.90 5.45 -3.46
CA GLN A 46 1.72 5.59 -2.26
C GLN A 46 0.88 5.43 -1.00
N ALA A 47 1.44 4.73 -0.02
CA ALA A 47 0.84 4.48 1.28
C ALA A 47 1.87 4.71 2.39
N ILE A 48 1.40 4.93 3.60
CA ILE A 48 2.24 4.90 4.80
C ILE A 48 1.99 3.56 5.50
N CYS A 49 3.05 2.81 5.78
CA CYS A 49 3.00 1.71 6.73
C CYS A 49 3.10 2.28 8.15
N VAL A 50 2.13 1.94 8.98
CA VAL A 50 2.05 2.28 10.41
C VAL A 50 2.27 0.97 11.17
N PRO A 51 3.49 0.76 11.71
CA PRO A 51 3.78 -0.46 12.42
C PRO A 51 3.14 -0.47 13.82
N GLN A 52 2.91 -1.65 14.38
CA GLN A 52 2.47 -1.76 15.78
C GLN A 52 3.50 -1.19 16.77
N ALA A 53 4.77 -1.22 16.40
CA ALA A 53 5.88 -0.63 17.14
C ALA A 53 6.95 -0.10 16.17
N GLY A 54 7.53 1.06 16.48
CA GLY A 54 8.54 1.72 15.65
C GLY A 54 7.99 2.91 14.87
N THR A 55 8.70 3.30 13.83
CA THR A 55 8.43 4.52 13.05
C THR A 55 7.69 4.19 11.76
N SER A 56 6.68 5.00 11.44
CA SER A 56 5.93 4.90 10.19
C SER A 56 6.80 5.24 8.97
N PHE A 57 6.57 4.59 7.84
CA PHE A 57 7.38 4.80 6.63
C PHE A 57 6.56 4.74 5.33
N LEU A 58 7.04 5.42 4.29
CA LEU A 58 6.37 5.47 2.99
C LEU A 58 6.64 4.21 2.16
N CYS A 59 5.63 3.68 1.48
CA CYS A 59 5.77 2.59 0.52
C CYS A 59 4.88 2.81 -0.72
N ILE A 60 5.14 2.05 -1.80
CA ILE A 60 4.34 2.06 -3.03
C ILE A 60 3.69 0.68 -3.18
N ILE A 61 2.40 0.65 -3.48
CA ILE A 61 1.66 -0.57 -3.82
C ILE A 61 1.80 -0.79 -5.32
N GLU A 62 2.77 -1.59 -5.76
CA GLU A 62 3.07 -1.74 -7.19
C GLU A 62 2.05 -2.63 -7.91
N ARG A 63 1.62 -3.73 -7.27
CA ARG A 63 0.66 -4.69 -7.80
C ARG A 63 -0.29 -5.16 -6.72
N ILE A 64 -1.49 -5.52 -7.14
CA ILE A 64 -2.52 -6.12 -6.32
C ILE A 64 -2.83 -7.48 -6.94
N GLU A 65 -2.97 -8.51 -6.12
CA GLU A 65 -3.35 -9.86 -6.53
C GLU A 65 -4.44 -10.41 -5.60
N GLN A 66 -5.32 -11.22 -6.18
CA GLN A 66 -6.36 -11.94 -5.47
C GLN A 66 -6.69 -13.24 -6.21
N PRO A 67 -7.10 -14.34 -5.53
CA PRO A 67 -7.69 -15.49 -6.21
C PRO A 67 -8.87 -15.07 -7.10
N ASP A 68 -9.00 -15.63 -8.30
CA ASP A 68 -10.18 -15.40 -9.14
C ASP A 68 -11.38 -16.10 -8.48
N PRO A 69 -12.43 -15.35 -8.07
CA PRO A 69 -13.59 -15.95 -7.40
C PRO A 69 -14.38 -16.91 -8.32
N ARG A 70 -14.12 -16.91 -9.62
CA ARG A 70 -14.78 -17.77 -10.61
C ARG A 70 -14.00 -19.04 -10.92
N TYR A 71 -12.68 -19.04 -10.72
CA TYR A 71 -11.80 -20.12 -11.16
C TYR A 71 -10.79 -20.48 -10.06
N GLN A 72 -11.00 -21.63 -9.42
CA GLN A 72 -10.11 -22.13 -8.39
C GLN A 72 -8.69 -22.32 -8.93
N GLY A 73 -7.69 -21.84 -8.18
CA GLY A 73 -6.27 -21.93 -8.54
C GLY A 73 -5.80 -20.88 -9.53
N GLN A 74 -6.68 -19.98 -9.99
CA GLN A 74 -6.29 -18.82 -10.79
C GLN A 74 -6.25 -17.56 -9.93
N TYR A 75 -5.44 -16.61 -10.35
CA TYR A 75 -5.28 -15.32 -9.70
C TYR A 75 -5.53 -14.20 -10.70
N ILE A 76 -6.11 -13.11 -10.23
CA ILE A 76 -6.34 -11.89 -10.98
C ILE A 76 -5.51 -10.76 -10.39
N HIS A 77 -5.20 -9.77 -11.24
CA HIS A 77 -4.46 -8.57 -10.85
C HIS A 77 -5.34 -7.32 -10.99
N PRO A 78 -6.23 -7.06 -10.02
CA PRO A 78 -7.13 -5.92 -10.09
C PRO A 78 -6.36 -4.60 -9.99
N LYS A 79 -6.97 -3.51 -10.45
CA LYS A 79 -6.42 -2.15 -10.32
C LYS A 79 -6.76 -1.49 -9.00
N GLU A 80 -7.72 -2.04 -8.26
CA GLU A 80 -8.17 -1.56 -6.96
C GLU A 80 -8.42 -2.74 -6.01
N ALA A 81 -8.24 -2.50 -4.72
CA ALA A 81 -8.61 -3.39 -3.63
C ALA A 81 -9.57 -2.66 -2.68
N ARG A 82 -10.67 -3.32 -2.33
CA ARG A 82 -11.79 -2.69 -1.62
C ARG A 82 -12.18 -3.48 -0.39
N SER A 83 -12.65 -2.77 0.64
CA SER A 83 -13.16 -3.40 1.87
C SER A 83 -14.41 -4.26 1.66
N ASP A 84 -15.24 -3.91 0.68
CA ASP A 84 -16.41 -4.67 0.22
C ASP A 84 -16.09 -5.60 -0.96
N GLY A 85 -14.80 -5.83 -1.24
CA GLY A 85 -14.33 -6.62 -2.37
C GLY A 85 -14.47 -8.13 -2.18
N PRO A 86 -14.12 -8.93 -3.21
CA PRO A 86 -14.18 -10.38 -3.15
C PRO A 86 -13.32 -10.95 -2.02
N CYS A 87 -13.53 -12.23 -1.70
CA CYS A 87 -12.80 -12.93 -0.63
C CYS A 87 -12.80 -12.18 0.71
N GLY A 88 -13.85 -11.40 1.02
CA GLY A 88 -13.93 -10.61 2.24
C GLY A 88 -12.98 -9.42 2.32
N GLY A 89 -12.48 -8.94 1.17
CA GLY A 89 -11.54 -7.83 1.09
C GLY A 89 -10.07 -8.25 1.29
N HIS A 90 -9.75 -9.54 1.15
CA HIS A 90 -8.36 -10.03 1.24
C HIS A 90 -7.63 -9.93 -0.09
N TYR A 91 -6.42 -9.37 -0.04
CA TYR A 91 -5.56 -9.16 -1.20
C TYR A 91 -4.10 -9.40 -0.82
N ALA A 92 -3.28 -9.70 -1.83
CA ALA A 92 -1.84 -9.66 -1.75
C ALA A 92 -1.34 -8.39 -2.48
N LEU A 93 -0.47 -7.62 -1.82
CA LEU A 93 0.07 -6.36 -2.33
C LEU A 93 1.58 -6.49 -2.50
N MET A 94 2.06 -6.23 -3.71
CA MET A 94 3.50 -6.17 -3.99
C MET A 94 4.05 -4.79 -3.63
N ILE A 95 5.08 -4.76 -2.79
CA ILE A 95 5.78 -3.55 -2.34
C ILE A 95 7.26 -3.66 -2.69
N PRO A 96 7.74 -2.92 -3.71
CA PRO A 96 9.13 -2.97 -4.13
C PRO A 96 10.03 -2.18 -3.18
N GLY A 97 11.34 -2.50 -3.19
CA GLY A 97 12.37 -1.72 -2.49
C GLY A 97 12.29 -1.78 -0.96
N ARG A 98 11.50 -2.70 -0.40
CA ARG A 98 11.39 -2.94 1.04
C ARG A 98 11.80 -4.36 1.39
N ASN A 99 12.16 -4.58 2.65
CA ASN A 99 12.55 -5.88 3.19
C ASN A 99 11.40 -6.50 4.00
N LYS A 100 11.38 -7.84 4.09
CA LYS A 100 10.35 -8.54 4.89
C LYS A 100 10.33 -8.08 6.35
N SER A 101 11.50 -7.78 6.92
CA SER A 101 11.64 -7.29 8.30
C SER A 101 11.04 -5.90 8.54
N ASP A 102 10.71 -5.15 7.48
CA ASP A 102 10.11 -3.83 7.61
C ASP A 102 8.61 -3.93 7.96
N PHE A 103 8.00 -5.11 7.80
CA PHE A 103 6.56 -5.34 7.98
C PHE A 103 6.29 -6.50 8.92
N HIS A 104 5.21 -6.39 9.69
CA HIS A 104 4.74 -7.40 10.62
C HIS A 104 3.23 -7.60 10.49
N SER A 105 2.76 -8.77 10.90
CA SER A 105 1.33 -9.01 11.07
C SER A 105 0.77 -8.03 12.11
N GLY A 106 -0.35 -7.40 11.79
CA GLY A 106 -0.97 -6.35 12.61
C GLY A 106 -0.57 -4.93 12.24
N ASP A 107 0.42 -4.72 11.36
CA ASP A 107 0.73 -3.40 10.81
C ASP A 107 -0.38 -2.93 9.86
N HIS A 108 -0.47 -1.62 9.62
CA HIS A 108 -1.48 -1.04 8.74
C HIS A 108 -0.87 -0.23 7.60
N LEU A 109 -1.39 -0.38 6.39
CA LEU A 109 -1.17 0.59 5.31
C LEU A 109 -2.34 1.59 5.29
N VAL A 110 -2.01 2.88 5.22
CA VAL A 110 -2.97 4.01 5.21
C VAL A 110 -2.59 5.05 4.15
N PRO A 111 -3.51 5.94 3.72
CA PRO A 111 -3.22 7.01 2.76
C PRO A 111 -2.10 7.93 3.24
N THR A 112 -1.36 8.52 2.30
CA THR A 112 -0.35 9.52 2.65
C THR A 112 -1.00 10.75 3.28
N GLY A 113 -0.30 11.36 4.25
CA GLY A 113 -0.85 12.47 5.04
C GLY A 113 -1.83 12.06 6.15
N SER A 114 -2.17 10.77 6.29
CA SER A 114 -3.04 10.29 7.39
C SER A 114 -2.32 10.22 8.73
N VAL A 115 -0.99 10.09 8.72
CA VAL A 115 -0.13 10.13 9.90
C VAL A 115 1.11 10.97 9.61
N PRO A 116 1.72 11.60 10.62
CA PRO A 116 3.04 12.22 10.49
C PRO A 116 4.09 11.15 10.13
N LEU A 117 5.00 11.47 9.22
CA LEU A 117 6.24 10.72 9.03
C LEU A 117 7.33 11.38 9.87
N ASP A 118 8.10 10.58 10.62
CA ASP A 118 9.24 11.11 11.39
C ASP A 118 10.40 11.55 10.47
N GLU A 119 10.40 11.15 9.20
CA GLU A 119 11.37 11.59 8.21
C GLU A 119 10.85 12.76 7.34
N PRO A 120 11.61 13.86 7.20
CA PRO A 120 11.31 14.86 6.18
C PRO A 120 11.50 14.23 4.79
N PRO A 121 10.68 14.59 3.78
CA PRO A 121 10.85 14.10 2.42
C PRO A 121 12.28 14.40 1.95
N GLY A 122 13.01 13.34 1.64
CA GLY A 122 14.44 13.38 1.35
C GLY A 122 14.80 14.49 0.37
N MET A 123 15.74 15.34 0.80
CA MET A 123 16.47 16.22 -0.11
C MET A 123 17.08 15.37 -1.23
N ASN A 124 16.88 15.82 -2.46
CA ASN A 124 17.51 15.26 -3.66
C ASN A 124 18.99 14.88 -3.41
N PRO A 125 19.48 13.75 -3.93
CA PRO A 125 20.92 13.53 -3.97
C PRO A 125 21.51 14.66 -4.84
N LYS A 126 22.35 15.50 -4.23
CA LYS A 126 23.17 16.45 -4.99
C LYS A 126 24.16 15.64 -5.85
N PRO A 127 24.42 16.07 -7.10
CA PRO A 127 25.51 15.54 -7.89
C PRO A 127 26.87 15.80 -7.23
#